data_AF-A0A9E2UHJ9-F1
#
_entry.id   AF-A0A9E2UHJ9-F1
#
_cell.length_a   1.000
_cell.length_b   1.000
_cell.length_c   1.000
_cell.angle_alpha   90.00
_cell.angle_beta   90.00
_cell.angle_gamma   90.00
#
_symmetry.space_group_name_H-M   'P 1'
#
loop_
_entity.id
_entity.type
_entity.pdbx_description
1 polymer ?
#
loop_
_entity_poly.entity_id
_entity_poly.type
_entity_poly.pdbx_seq_one_letter_code
_entity_poly.pdbx_strand_id
1 'polypeptide(L)'
;FVLTTVALLALVAKNLVRGRIGREWMAIRDMDIAAEIIGIRPLRTKLLAFALSSFCCGIAGAMWAFIYTSAVEASAFEIDRSFQILFMIIIGGLGNILGSFLGAAFIVLLPIFLDNAPRLVGLEVPVNLVTNLQSMIFGGLIIFFLIVEPNGLARLWAIGKEKLRLWPFPH
;
A
#
# COMPACT_ATOMS: atom_id res chain seq x y z
N PHE A 1 15.95 12.53 3.29
CA PHE A 1 15.98 11.48 4.34
C PHE A 1 14.84 10.49 4.21
N VAL A 2 13.56 10.92 4.23
CA VAL A 2 12.43 9.96 4.15
C VAL A 2 12.45 9.14 2.86
N LEU A 3 12.59 9.82 1.72
CA LEU A 3 12.59 9.19 0.41
C LEU A 3 13.78 8.23 0.22
N THR A 4 14.96 8.56 0.76
CA THR A 4 16.14 7.70 0.70
C THR A 4 15.94 6.42 1.51
N THR A 5 15.34 6.52 2.71
CA THR A 5 15.04 5.34 3.54
C THR A 5 13.99 4.45 2.87
N VAL A 6 12.91 5.03 2.35
CA VAL A 6 11.86 4.30 1.64
C VAL A 6 12.40 3.62 0.38
N ALA A 7 13.23 4.31 -0.41
CA ALA A 7 13.85 3.73 -1.60
C ALA A 7 14.77 2.54 -1.26
N LEU A 8 15.56 2.66 -0.20
CA LEU A 8 16.43 1.57 0.27
C LEU A 8 15.61 0.38 0.76
N LEU A 9 14.62 0.60 1.62
CA LEU A 9 13.73 -0.46 2.11
C LEU A 9 12.98 -1.15 0.97
N ALA A 10 12.48 -0.39 -0.01
CA ALA A 10 11.80 -0.94 -1.18
C ALA A 10 12.73 -1.78 -2.06
N LEU A 11 13.98 -1.35 -2.24
CA LEU A 11 14.99 -2.10 -2.98
C LEU A 11 15.34 -3.41 -2.26
N VAL A 12 15.54 -3.36 -0.94
CA VAL A 12 15.79 -4.54 -0.10
C VAL A 12 14.60 -5.50 -0.18
N ALA A 13 13.37 -5.01 0.00
CA ALA A 13 12.15 -5.80 -0.10
C ALA A 13 12.03 -6.46 -1.47
N LYS A 14 12.27 -5.72 -2.56
CA LYS A 14 12.22 -6.24 -3.92
C LYS A 14 13.25 -7.33 -4.18
N ASN A 15 14.47 -7.16 -3.68
CA ASN A 15 15.53 -8.17 -3.80
C ASN A 15 15.21 -9.42 -2.98
N LEU A 16 14.65 -9.23 -1.78
CA LEU A 16 14.30 -10.33 -0.88
C LEU A 16 13.16 -11.19 -1.43
N VAL A 17 12.12 -10.56 -1.97
CA VAL A 17 10.98 -11.23 -2.62
C VAL A 17 11.42 -12.04 -3.84
N ARG A 18 12.43 -11.57 -4.59
CA ARG A 18 13.01 -12.30 -5.73
C ARG A 18 13.97 -13.42 -5.31
N GLY A 19 14.50 -13.35 -4.10
CA GLY A 19 15.45 -14.30 -3.56
C GLY A 19 14.82 -15.62 -3.11
N ARG A 20 15.63 -16.47 -2.47
CA ARG A 20 15.19 -17.74 -1.90
C ARG A 20 14.14 -17.54 -0.80
N ILE A 21 14.38 -16.58 0.10
CA ILE A 21 13.49 -16.28 1.24
C ILE A 21 12.09 -15.89 0.75
N GLY A 22 12.00 -15.02 -0.26
CA GLY A 22 10.72 -14.65 -0.87
C GLY A 22 9.94 -15.83 -1.45
N ARG A 23 10.63 -16.76 -2.13
CA ARG A 23 10.00 -17.98 -2.66
C ARG A 23 9.50 -18.91 -1.56
N GLU A 24 10.25 -19.03 -0.46
CA GLU A 24 9.80 -19.80 0.72
C GLU A 24 8.54 -19.18 1.36
N TRP A 25 8.43 -17.83 1.40
CA TRP A 25 7.21 -17.15 1.85
C TRP A 25 6.03 -17.38 0.92
N MET A 26 6.24 -17.38 -0.40
CA MET A 26 5.17 -17.67 -1.37
C MET A 26 4.67 -19.11 -1.22
N ALA A 27 5.58 -20.09 -1.04
CA ALA A 27 5.19 -21.48 -0.85
C ALA A 27 4.33 -21.69 0.40
N ILE A 28 4.70 -21.07 1.53
CA ILE A 28 3.96 -21.12 2.79
C ILE A 28 2.61 -20.41 2.67
N ARG A 29 2.54 -19.28 1.97
CA ARG A 29 1.28 -18.56 1.73
C ARG A 29 0.26 -19.41 0.97
N ASP A 30 0.72 -20.21 0.02
CA ASP A 30 -0.17 -21.02 -0.81
C ASP A 30 -0.62 -22.29 -0.06
N MET A 31 0.31 -23.09 0.48
CA MET A 31 0.00 -24.26 1.33
C MET A 31 1.14 -24.59 2.31
N ASP A 32 0.90 -24.37 3.61
CA ASP A 32 1.84 -24.66 4.70
C ASP A 32 2.31 -26.14 4.72
N ILE A 33 1.36 -27.08 4.62
CA ILE A 33 1.63 -28.53 4.71
C ILE A 33 2.51 -28.98 3.54
N ALA A 34 2.22 -28.50 2.33
CA ALA A 34 3.00 -28.83 1.14
C ALA A 34 4.42 -28.26 1.21
N ALA A 35 4.57 -27.03 1.71
CA ALA A 35 5.86 -26.39 1.94
C ALA A 35 6.72 -27.18 2.93
N GLU A 36 6.12 -27.76 3.97
CA GLU A 36 6.81 -28.58 4.96
C GLU A 36 7.34 -29.89 4.37
N ILE A 37 6.57 -30.55 3.50
CA ILE A 37 6.97 -31.80 2.83
C ILE A 37 8.21 -31.61 1.95
N ILE A 38 8.35 -30.46 1.29
CA ILE A 38 9.53 -30.13 0.46
C ILE A 38 10.72 -29.57 1.28
N GLY A 39 10.64 -29.62 2.62
CA GLY A 39 11.74 -29.29 3.53
C GLY A 39 11.80 -27.83 3.98
N ILE A 40 10.78 -27.00 3.72
CA ILE A 40 10.70 -25.64 4.26
C ILE A 40 10.16 -25.70 5.69
N ARG A 41 10.87 -25.10 6.65
CA ARG A 41 10.44 -25.10 8.06
C ARG A 41 9.44 -23.96 8.32
N PRO A 42 8.12 -24.23 8.52
CA PRO A 42 7.11 -23.18 8.53
C PRO A 42 7.33 -22.14 9.64
N LEU A 43 7.71 -22.62 10.84
CA LEU A 43 7.97 -21.76 12.00
C LEU A 43 9.03 -20.68 11.71
N ARG A 44 10.20 -21.09 11.22
CA ARG A 44 11.31 -20.16 10.96
C ARG A 44 10.94 -19.14 9.89
N THR A 45 10.30 -19.61 8.82
CA THR A 45 9.97 -18.77 7.68
C THR A 45 8.86 -17.76 8.02
N LYS A 46 7.85 -18.13 8.82
CA LYS A 46 6.82 -17.20 9.33
C LYS A 46 7.41 -16.19 10.33
N LEU A 47 8.29 -16.63 11.23
CA LEU A 47 8.98 -15.72 12.16
C LEU A 47 9.87 -14.71 11.43
N LEU A 48 10.57 -15.12 10.38
CA LEU A 48 11.35 -14.21 9.53
C LEU A 48 10.46 -13.19 8.81
N ALA A 49 9.32 -13.63 8.27
CA ALA A 49 8.35 -12.73 7.64
C ALA A 49 7.83 -11.68 8.64
N PHE A 50 7.47 -12.12 9.84
CA PHE A 50 7.01 -11.23 10.91
C PHE A 50 8.09 -10.26 11.37
N ALA A 51 9.32 -10.74 11.62
CA ALA A 51 10.43 -9.90 12.07
C ALA A 51 10.76 -8.80 11.06
N LEU A 52 10.83 -9.13 9.77
CA LEU A 52 11.14 -8.16 8.73
C LEU A 52 10.00 -7.15 8.51
N SER A 53 8.74 -7.60 8.59
CA SER A 53 7.58 -6.72 8.49
C SER A 53 7.57 -5.72 9.66
N SER A 54 7.73 -6.23 10.89
CA SER A 54 7.79 -5.40 12.11
C SER A 54 8.97 -4.44 12.11
N PHE A 55 10.13 -4.84 11.57
CA PHE A 55 11.29 -3.95 11.42
C PHE A 55 10.99 -2.77 10.47
N CYS A 56 10.41 -3.04 9.29
CA CYS A 56 10.01 -1.99 8.36
C CYS A 56 8.94 -1.05 8.97
N CYS A 57 7.94 -1.61 9.65
CA CYS A 57 6.92 -0.83 10.35
C CYS A 57 7.52 0.02 11.48
N GLY A 58 8.49 -0.51 12.23
CA GLY A 58 9.18 0.23 13.30
C GLY A 58 9.96 1.43 12.77
N ILE A 59 10.68 1.27 11.64
CA ILE A 59 11.35 2.39 10.97
C ILE A 59 10.33 3.44 10.51
N ALA A 60 9.23 3.00 9.88
CA ALA A 60 8.18 3.91 9.43
C ALA A 60 7.53 4.69 10.59
N GLY A 61 7.25 4.01 11.71
CA GLY A 61 6.69 4.62 12.91
C GLY A 61 7.64 5.62 13.58
N ALA A 62 8.93 5.28 13.69
CA ALA A 62 9.93 6.21 14.21
C ALA A 62 10.04 7.46 13.33
N MET A 63 10.07 7.28 12.01
CA MET A 63 10.11 8.40 11.08
C MET A 63 8.85 9.27 11.16
N TRP A 64 7.67 8.66 11.29
CA TRP A 64 6.42 9.40 11.50
C TRP A 64 6.47 10.24 12.77
N ALA A 65 6.87 9.64 13.90
CA ALA A 65 6.92 10.32 15.19
C ALA A 65 7.92 11.49 15.21
N PHE A 66 9.13 11.29 14.69
CA PHE A 66 10.19 12.30 14.78
C PHE A 66 10.18 13.33 13.65
N ILE A 67 9.74 12.97 12.43
CA ILE A 67 9.82 13.86 11.26
C ILE A 67 8.48 14.54 10.99
N TYR A 68 7.36 13.82 11.14
CA TYR A 68 6.04 14.35 10.80
C TYR A 68 5.41 15.05 12.00
N THR A 69 5.23 14.33 13.12
CA THR A 69 4.55 14.90 14.29
C THR A 69 5.45 15.84 15.09
N SER A 70 6.79 15.67 15.04
CA SER A 70 7.80 16.42 15.80
C SER A 70 7.71 16.29 17.34
N ALA A 71 6.54 15.94 17.87
CA ALA A 71 6.28 15.57 19.25
C ALA A 71 5.42 14.29 19.29
N VAL A 72 5.65 13.43 20.26
CA VAL A 72 4.88 12.18 20.41
C VAL A 72 3.64 12.46 21.23
N GLU A 73 2.52 12.73 20.55
CA GLU A 73 1.22 12.91 21.17
C GLU A 73 0.32 11.69 20.95
N ALA A 74 -0.48 11.31 21.96
CA ALA A 74 -1.36 10.14 21.88
C ALA A 74 -2.46 10.30 20.81
N SER A 75 -2.91 11.52 20.55
CA SER A 75 -3.87 11.88 19.49
C SER A 75 -3.36 11.55 18.08
N ALA A 76 -2.04 11.46 17.88
CA ALA A 76 -1.48 11.11 16.58
C ALA A 76 -1.58 9.61 16.25
N PHE A 77 -1.95 8.76 17.22
CA PHE A 77 -1.99 7.30 17.12
C PHE A 77 -3.42 6.74 17.26
N GLU A 78 -4.40 7.45 16.73
CA GLU A 78 -5.79 7.01 16.72
C GLU A 78 -6.07 5.88 15.71
N ILE A 79 -7.22 5.22 15.88
CA ILE A 79 -7.67 4.10 15.02
C ILE A 79 -7.81 4.56 13.57
N ASP A 80 -8.23 5.80 13.35
CA ASP A 80 -8.39 6.39 12.00
C ASP A 80 -7.10 6.32 11.20
N ARG A 81 -5.95 6.54 11.86
CA ARG A 81 -4.62 6.43 11.22
C ARG A 81 -4.33 5.01 10.76
N SER A 82 -4.73 4.02 11.57
CA SER A 82 -4.56 2.60 11.26
C SER A 82 -5.43 2.18 10.07
N PHE A 83 -6.69 2.61 10.04
CA PHE A 83 -7.57 2.39 8.89
C PHE A 83 -7.03 3.04 7.63
N GLN A 84 -6.54 4.27 7.72
CA GLN A 84 -5.98 4.95 6.55
C GLN A 84 -4.78 4.18 5.95
N ILE A 85 -3.90 3.61 6.79
CA ILE A 85 -2.77 2.77 6.31
C ILE A 85 -3.30 1.45 5.71
N LEU A 86 -4.28 0.81 6.36
CA LEU A 86 -4.91 -0.40 5.83
C LEU A 86 -5.53 -0.17 4.45
N PHE A 87 -6.25 0.94 4.27
CA PHE A 87 -6.87 1.29 2.99
C PHE A 87 -5.86 1.58 1.88
N MET A 88 -4.72 2.22 2.20
CA MET A 88 -3.62 2.37 1.23
C MET A 88 -3.17 1.02 0.68
N ILE A 89 -3.07 0.00 1.53
CA ILE A 89 -2.62 -1.34 1.13
C ILE A 89 -3.71 -2.08 0.35
N ILE A 90 -4.97 -2.01 0.79
CA ILE A 90 -6.11 -2.67 0.13
C ILE A 90 -6.30 -2.09 -1.28
N ILE A 91 -6.37 -0.77 -1.42
CA ILE A 91 -6.56 -0.10 -2.71
C ILE A 91 -5.35 -0.33 -3.61
N GLY A 92 -4.15 -0.28 -3.05
CA GLY A 92 -2.91 -0.55 -3.78
C GLY A 92 -2.80 -1.97 -4.32
N GLY A 93 -3.29 -2.95 -3.57
CA GLY A 93 -3.23 -4.38 -3.86
C GLY A 93 -2.31 -5.13 -2.88
N LEU A 94 -2.88 -6.12 -2.20
CA LEU A 94 -2.17 -6.94 -1.20
C LEU A 94 -1.04 -7.76 -1.86
N GLY A 95 0.14 -7.74 -1.24
CA GLY A 95 1.28 -8.56 -1.67
C GLY A 95 2.06 -8.03 -2.89
N ASN A 96 1.76 -6.82 -3.39
CA ASN A 96 2.56 -6.18 -4.44
C ASN A 96 3.23 -4.90 -3.94
N ILE A 97 4.57 -4.86 -4.03
CA ILE A 97 5.38 -3.69 -3.64
C ILE A 97 4.98 -2.44 -4.44
N LEU A 98 4.75 -2.55 -5.75
CA LEU A 98 4.31 -1.40 -6.56
C LEU A 98 2.89 -0.96 -6.19
N GLY A 99 2.03 -1.93 -5.85
CA GLY A 99 0.68 -1.65 -5.37
C GLY A 99 0.68 -0.77 -4.13
N SER A 100 1.54 -1.06 -3.15
CA SER A 100 1.68 -0.25 -1.94
C SER A 100 2.00 1.22 -2.22
N PHE A 101 2.85 1.50 -3.22
CA PHE A 101 3.15 2.88 -3.64
C PHE A 101 1.98 3.54 -4.34
N LEU A 102 1.30 2.83 -5.25
CA LEU A 102 0.14 3.36 -5.98
C LEU A 102 -1.02 3.66 -5.03
N GLY A 103 -1.29 2.77 -4.07
CA GLY A 103 -2.33 2.98 -3.07
C GLY A 103 -2.01 4.15 -2.14
N ALA A 104 -0.76 4.27 -1.67
CA ALA A 104 -0.33 5.44 -0.89
C ALA A 104 -0.45 6.75 -1.68
N ALA A 105 0.00 6.76 -2.94
CA ALA A 105 -0.11 7.92 -3.82
C ALA A 105 -1.58 8.30 -4.07
N PHE A 106 -2.44 7.32 -4.35
CA PHE A 106 -3.86 7.55 -4.58
C PHE A 106 -4.53 8.19 -3.36
N ILE A 107 -4.31 7.62 -2.19
CA ILE A 107 -4.92 8.11 -0.94
C ILE A 107 -4.43 9.52 -0.56
N VAL A 108 -3.17 9.85 -0.84
CA VAL A 108 -2.61 11.17 -0.53
C VAL A 108 -3.00 12.22 -1.57
N LEU A 109 -3.01 11.86 -2.85
CA LEU A 109 -3.27 12.80 -3.95
C LEU A 109 -4.76 13.08 -4.15
N LEU A 110 -5.65 12.12 -3.84
CA LEU A 110 -7.08 12.28 -4.04
C LEU A 110 -7.66 13.48 -3.25
N PRO A 111 -7.42 13.65 -1.94
CA PRO A 111 -7.91 14.81 -1.21
C PRO A 111 -7.35 16.13 -1.75
N ILE A 112 -6.06 16.14 -2.13
CA ILE A 112 -5.41 17.32 -2.73
C ILE A 112 -6.10 17.69 -4.03
N PHE A 113 -6.39 16.71 -4.89
CA PHE A 113 -7.11 16.93 -6.13
C PHE A 113 -8.53 17.46 -5.88
N LEU A 114 -9.26 16.89 -4.93
CA LEU A 114 -10.62 17.31 -4.59
C LEU A 114 -10.69 18.71 -3.94
N ASP A 115 -9.66 19.14 -3.20
CA ASP A 115 -9.59 20.50 -2.65
C ASP A 115 -9.23 21.55 -3.72
N ASN A 116 -8.39 21.19 -4.69
CA ASN A 116 -7.96 22.12 -5.74
C ASN A 116 -8.92 22.18 -6.95
N ALA A 117 -9.65 21.11 -7.25
CA ALA A 117 -10.54 21.05 -8.42
C ALA A 117 -11.65 22.13 -8.42
N PRO A 118 -12.39 22.40 -7.33
CA PRO A 118 -13.40 23.45 -7.30
C PRO A 118 -12.80 24.85 -7.50
N ARG A 119 -11.60 25.08 -6.96
CA ARG A 119 -10.87 26.36 -7.11
C ARG A 119 -10.44 26.62 -8.54
N LEU A 120 -10.08 25.57 -9.30
CA LEU A 120 -9.76 25.67 -10.72
C LEU A 120 -10.96 26.02 -11.62
N VAL A 121 -12.18 25.65 -11.18
CA VAL A 121 -13.42 25.90 -11.92
C VAL A 121 -14.10 27.22 -11.47
N GLY A 122 -13.53 27.93 -10.49
CA GLY A 122 -14.05 29.20 -9.98
C GLY A 122 -15.26 29.05 -9.05
N LEU A 123 -15.48 27.86 -8.49
CA LEU A 123 -16.55 27.59 -7.52
C LEU A 123 -16.01 27.78 -6.10
N GLU A 124 -16.48 28.80 -5.40
CA GLU A 124 -16.23 29.00 -3.97
C GLU A 124 -17.12 28.06 -3.16
N VAL A 125 -16.61 26.86 -2.92
CA VAL A 125 -17.28 25.87 -2.06
C VAL A 125 -16.81 26.10 -0.61
N PRO A 126 -17.72 26.16 0.38
CA PRO A 126 -17.33 26.28 1.78
C PRO A 126 -16.47 25.08 2.20
N VAL A 127 -15.40 25.36 2.94
CA VAL A 127 -14.37 24.37 3.34
C VAL A 127 -14.98 23.14 4.00
N ASN A 128 -15.95 23.37 4.89
CA ASN A 128 -16.67 22.33 5.63
C ASN A 128 -17.35 21.32 4.69
N LEU A 129 -17.89 21.80 3.58
CA LEU A 129 -18.59 20.96 2.61
C LEU A 129 -17.59 20.12 1.83
N VAL A 130 -16.44 20.68 1.46
CA VAL A 130 -15.33 19.97 0.81
C VAL A 130 -14.82 18.83 1.71
N THR A 131 -14.60 19.08 3.01
CA THR A 131 -14.09 18.04 3.93
C THR A 131 -15.07 16.87 4.08
N ASN A 132 -16.37 17.15 4.23
CA ASN A 132 -17.38 16.10 4.30
C ASN A 132 -17.53 15.34 2.98
N LEU A 133 -17.46 16.05 1.84
CA LEU A 133 -17.49 15.43 0.51
C LEU A 133 -16.28 14.52 0.30
N GLN A 134 -15.10 14.95 0.74
CA GLN A 134 -13.89 14.13 0.70
C GLN A 134 -14.09 12.84 1.47
N SER A 135 -14.57 12.88 2.72
CA SER A 135 -14.84 11.68 3.52
C SER A 135 -15.85 10.74 2.85
N MET A 136 -16.93 11.29 2.27
CA MET A 136 -17.92 10.50 1.51
C MET A 136 -17.33 9.87 0.24
N ILE A 137 -16.58 10.63 -0.55
CA ILE A 137 -15.94 10.14 -1.78
C ILE A 137 -14.89 9.09 -1.43
N PHE A 138 -14.14 9.29 -0.35
CA PHE A 138 -13.11 8.37 0.12
C PHE A 138 -13.73 7.03 0.54
N GLY A 139 -14.79 7.05 1.34
CA GLY A 139 -15.55 5.85 1.70
C GLY A 139 -16.18 5.16 0.48
N GLY A 140 -16.78 5.94 -0.42
CA GLY A 140 -17.36 5.44 -1.66
C GLY A 140 -16.34 4.77 -2.58
N LEU A 141 -15.15 5.36 -2.71
CA LEU A 141 -14.04 4.80 -3.50
C LEU A 141 -13.51 3.51 -2.88
N ILE A 142 -13.40 3.42 -1.55
CA ILE A 142 -13.01 2.17 -0.88
C ILE A 142 -14.00 1.06 -1.23
N ILE A 143 -15.31 1.32 -1.07
CA ILE A 143 -16.35 0.34 -1.40
C ILE A 143 -16.28 -0.05 -2.88
N PHE A 144 -16.14 0.93 -3.76
CA PHE A 144 -16.00 0.70 -5.20
C PHE A 144 -14.80 -0.18 -5.53
N PHE A 145 -13.61 0.11 -5.00
CA PHE A 145 -12.41 -0.68 -5.24
C PHE A 145 -12.53 -2.10 -4.69
N LEU A 146 -13.13 -2.27 -3.52
CA LEU A 146 -13.38 -3.60 -2.94
C LEU A 146 -14.31 -4.44 -3.82
N ILE A 147 -15.29 -3.82 -4.49
CA ILE A 147 -16.24 -4.52 -5.37
C ILE A 147 -15.62 -4.81 -6.73
N VAL A 148 -14.99 -3.82 -7.36
CA VAL A 148 -14.55 -3.90 -8.76
C VAL A 148 -13.28 -4.73 -8.89
N GLU A 149 -12.32 -4.58 -7.97
CA GLU A 149 -11.05 -5.29 -8.06
C GLU A 149 -10.51 -5.71 -6.69
N PRO A 150 -10.74 -6.97 -6.27
CA PRO A 150 -10.22 -7.47 -5.00
C PRO A 150 -8.68 -7.55 -4.94
N ASN A 151 -8.00 -7.43 -6.09
CA ASN A 151 -6.54 -7.44 -6.20
C ASN A 151 -5.91 -6.03 -6.25
N GLY A 152 -6.72 -4.96 -6.22
CA GLY A 152 -6.30 -3.56 -6.18
C GLY A 152 -5.65 -3.01 -7.46
N LEU A 153 -5.26 -1.73 -7.41
CA LEU A 153 -4.66 -0.94 -8.50
C LEU A 153 -3.43 -1.59 -9.14
N ALA A 154 -2.68 -2.38 -8.37
CA ALA A 154 -1.58 -3.20 -8.85
C ALA A 154 -1.94 -4.07 -10.05
N ARG A 155 -3.15 -4.65 -10.07
CA ARG A 155 -3.60 -5.57 -11.12
C ARG A 155 -3.95 -4.81 -12.40
N LEU A 156 -4.62 -3.67 -12.32
CA LEU A 156 -4.87 -2.80 -13.49
C LEU A 156 -3.58 -2.37 -14.16
N TRP A 157 -2.58 -1.99 -13.37
CA TRP A 157 -1.29 -1.60 -13.90
C TRP A 157 -0.59 -2.75 -14.62
N ALA A 158 -0.66 -3.98 -14.07
CA ALA A 158 -0.11 -5.17 -14.71
C ALA A 158 -0.83 -5.50 -16.03
N ILE A 159 -2.17 -5.52 -16.03
CA ILE A 159 -3.00 -5.77 -17.22
C ILE A 159 -2.73 -4.71 -18.30
N GLY A 160 -2.69 -3.43 -17.92
CA GLY A 160 -2.39 -2.34 -18.83
C GLY A 160 -1.00 -2.50 -19.47
N LYS A 161 0.00 -2.89 -18.68
CA LYS A 161 1.36 -3.13 -19.17
C LYS A 161 1.46 -4.36 -20.08
N GLU A 162 0.74 -5.44 -19.78
CA GLU A 162 0.66 -6.63 -20.63
C GLU A 162 -0.02 -6.31 -21.96
N LYS A 163 -1.14 -5.60 -21.92
CA LYS A 163 -1.87 -5.16 -23.12
C LYS A 163 -1.03 -4.23 -23.99
N LEU A 164 -0.25 -3.33 -23.39
CA LEU A 164 0.67 -2.44 -24.11
C LEU A 164 1.86 -3.20 -24.72
N ARG A 165 2.33 -4.28 -24.08
CA ARG A 165 3.42 -5.13 -24.60
C ARG A 165 2.99 -6.03 -25.76
N LEU A 166 1.73 -6.45 -25.77
CA LEU A 166 1.13 -7.25 -26.85
C LEU A 166 0.65 -6.38 -28.02
N TRP A 167 0.83 -5.05 -27.96
CA TRP A 167 0.54 -4.16 -29.08
C TRP A 167 1.80 -4.04 -29.96
N PRO A 168 1.81 -4.45 -31.25
CA PRO A 168 0.69 -4.55 -32.20
C PRO A 168 0.30 -5.97 -32.66
N PHE A 169 0.83 -7.06 -32.08
CA PHE A 169 0.45 -8.42 -32.46
C PHE A 169 -0.26 -9.13 -31.29
N PRO A 170 -1.56 -9.48 -31.44
CA PRO A 170 -2.38 -10.03 -30.35
C PRO A 170 -2.06 -11.48 -29.94
N HIS A 171 -0.86 -11.98 -30.26
CA HIS A 171 -0.39 -13.32 -29.94
C HIS A 171 0.99 -13.27 -29.27
#